data_AF-A0A9Q2NWP0-F1
#
_entry.id   AF-A0A9Q2NWP0-F1
#
_cell.length_a   1.000
_cell.length_b   1.000
_cell.length_c   1.000
_cell.angle_alpha   90.00
_cell.angle_beta   90.00
_cell.angle_gamma   90.00
#
_symmetry.space_group_name_H-M   'P 1'
#
loop_
_entity.id
_entity.type
_entity.pdbx_description
1 polymer ?
#
loop_
_entity_poly.entity_id
_entity_poly.type
_entity_poly.pdbx_seq_one_letter_code
_entity_poly.pdbx_strand_id
1 'polypeptide(L)'
;MRRFAETVKSEIDQSRVVYVEYSNEVWNFIFEQAHWAGQQAEKLWGETGDGWVQFYGYKAASAMKIWTDVYAEDAEARLNRVVSVHTGWPELEQSILLGDRAQAALGFAPVQMFDSYAVTGYFAGELGQPGTLDTAFKTSLSKAETDGRAKGLSRVALREYINEHRFDGMHQMAAEIVKTGSLRELTEETWPYHARVASRHGLEFIMYEGGTHATPTFDSVEDEQLVDFLITFNYSPEMADIYREALSAWGGLTDSPFNVFVDVAGPSKWGSWGALRHLSDDNPRWRVVDPAETSTTKN
;
A
#
# COMPACT_ATOMS: atom_id res chain seq x y z
N MET A 1 16.96 20.37 3.80
CA MET A 1 17.51 19.22 3.07
C MET A 1 18.99 18.99 3.37
N ARG A 2 19.95 19.80 2.88
CA ARG A 2 21.40 19.53 3.07
C ARG A 2 21.83 19.24 4.52
N ARG A 3 21.48 20.11 5.48
CA ARG A 3 21.79 19.89 6.90
C ARG A 3 21.21 18.59 7.47
N PHE A 4 20.02 18.20 7.01
CA PHE A 4 19.40 16.95 7.42
C PHE A 4 20.18 15.75 6.86
N ALA A 5 20.56 15.78 5.57
CA ALA A 5 21.41 14.77 4.98
C ALA A 5 22.78 14.66 5.68
N GLU A 6 23.40 15.79 6.06
CA GLU A 6 24.65 15.83 6.82
C GLU A 6 24.49 15.16 8.20
N THR A 7 23.39 15.47 8.89
CA THR A 7 23.06 14.88 10.20
C THR A 7 22.90 13.37 10.06
N VAL A 8 22.07 12.91 9.12
CA VAL A 8 21.83 11.47 8.87
C VAL A 8 23.13 10.74 8.51
N LYS A 9 23.96 11.32 7.63
CA LYS A 9 25.27 10.73 7.27
C LYS A 9 26.17 10.53 8.50
N SER A 10 26.17 11.50 9.41
CA SER A 10 27.03 11.50 10.60
C SER A 10 26.53 10.64 11.75
N GLU A 11 25.22 10.52 11.92
CA GLU A 11 24.60 9.89 13.10
C GLU A 11 24.18 8.44 12.85
N ILE A 12 23.84 8.07 11.61
CA ILE A 12 23.51 6.68 11.28
C ILE A 12 24.80 5.86 11.19
N ASP A 13 24.74 4.65 11.76
CA ASP A 13 25.80 3.65 11.70
C ASP A 13 26.35 3.49 10.26
N GLN A 14 27.66 3.53 10.13
CA GLN A 14 28.35 3.53 8.85
C GLN A 14 28.20 2.22 8.07
N SER A 15 27.80 1.13 8.74
CA SER A 15 27.51 -0.14 8.06
C SER A 15 26.11 -0.20 7.44
N ARG A 16 25.31 0.86 7.56
CA ARG A 16 23.92 0.91 7.08
C ARG A 16 23.81 1.71 5.78
N VAL A 17 22.91 1.24 4.92
CA VAL A 17 22.43 1.97 3.74
C VAL A 17 21.20 2.77 4.12
N VAL A 18 21.16 4.04 3.73
CA VAL A 18 20.03 4.93 3.97
C VAL A 18 19.17 5.01 2.72
N TYR A 19 17.92 4.55 2.80
CA TYR A 19 16.90 4.76 1.78
C TYR A 19 16.26 6.13 1.98
N VAL A 20 16.26 6.97 0.95
CA VAL A 20 15.76 8.34 1.03
C VAL A 20 14.77 8.62 -0.09
N GLU A 21 13.60 9.09 0.29
CA GLU A 21 12.57 9.59 -0.61
C GLU A 21 12.31 11.08 -0.35
N TYR A 22 11.95 11.84 -1.38
CA TYR A 22 11.59 13.25 -1.22
C TYR A 22 10.19 13.44 -0.59
N SER A 23 9.20 12.69 -1.07
CA SER A 23 7.80 12.72 -0.65
C SER A 23 7.03 11.59 -1.33
N ASN A 24 6.03 11.03 -0.66
CA ASN A 24 5.08 10.08 -1.23
C ASN A 24 3.75 10.76 -1.66
N GLU A 25 2.95 10.09 -2.49
CA GLU A 25 1.57 10.47 -2.86
C GLU A 25 1.44 11.88 -3.48
N VAL A 26 2.47 12.38 -4.17
CA VAL A 26 2.43 13.70 -4.84
C VAL A 26 1.50 13.70 -6.06
N TRP A 27 1.02 12.53 -6.48
CA TRP A 27 -0.03 12.35 -7.49
C TRP A 27 -1.45 12.46 -6.93
N ASN A 28 -1.62 12.42 -5.61
CA ASN A 28 -2.91 12.26 -4.96
C ASN A 28 -3.40 13.56 -4.33
N PHE A 29 -4.41 14.17 -4.96
CA PHE A 29 -4.99 15.45 -4.53
C PHE A 29 -5.82 15.39 -3.24
N ILE A 30 -5.89 14.26 -2.54
CA ILE A 30 -6.37 14.29 -1.14
C ILE A 30 -5.32 14.91 -0.21
N PHE A 31 -4.06 14.97 -0.64
CA PHE A 31 -2.96 15.49 0.16
C PHE A 31 -2.45 16.85 -0.33
N GLU A 32 -2.04 17.69 0.62
CA GLU A 32 -1.58 19.06 0.35
C GLU A 32 -0.33 19.11 -0.54
N GLN A 33 0.55 18.12 -0.48
CA GLN A 33 1.77 18.11 -1.30
C GLN A 33 1.48 18.02 -2.80
N ALA A 34 0.41 17.32 -3.22
CA ALA A 34 0.01 17.24 -4.62
C ALA A 34 -0.50 18.61 -5.12
N HIS A 35 -1.33 19.28 -4.31
CA HIS A 35 -1.78 20.65 -4.60
C HIS A 35 -0.60 21.63 -4.67
N TRP A 36 0.33 21.55 -3.71
CA TRP A 36 1.51 22.39 -3.70
C TRP A 36 2.37 22.17 -4.94
N ALA A 37 2.60 20.92 -5.34
CA ALA A 37 3.35 20.58 -6.55
C ALA A 37 2.71 21.17 -7.81
N GLY A 38 1.38 21.09 -7.94
CA GLY A 38 0.63 21.73 -9.03
C GLY A 38 0.83 23.23 -9.08
N GLN A 39 0.68 23.92 -7.95
CA GLN A 39 0.88 25.38 -7.86
C GLN A 39 2.32 25.80 -8.20
N GLN A 40 3.32 24.99 -7.87
CA GLN A 40 4.71 25.29 -8.24
C GLN A 40 4.98 25.03 -9.72
N ALA A 41 4.42 23.94 -10.27
CA ALA A 41 4.51 23.64 -11.69
C ALA A 41 3.93 24.77 -12.53
N GLU A 42 2.73 25.26 -12.18
CA GLU A 42 2.09 26.39 -12.85
C GLU A 42 2.93 27.67 -12.79
N LYS A 43 3.55 27.97 -11.64
CA LYS A 43 4.42 29.14 -11.50
C LYS A 43 5.68 29.06 -12.36
N LEU A 44 6.24 27.86 -12.53
CA LEU A 44 7.48 27.65 -13.26
C LEU A 44 7.27 27.51 -14.76
N TRP A 45 6.18 26.85 -15.16
CA TRP A 45 6.00 26.37 -16.54
C TRP A 45 4.63 26.70 -17.14
N GLY A 46 3.75 27.36 -16.39
CA GLY A 46 2.35 27.58 -16.78
C GLY A 46 1.45 26.36 -16.58
N GLU A 47 0.16 26.52 -16.87
CA GLU A 47 -0.81 25.43 -16.80
C GLU A 47 -0.44 24.29 -17.75
N THR A 48 -0.23 23.11 -17.17
CA THR A 48 0.27 21.94 -17.90
C THR A 48 -0.40 20.68 -17.33
N GLY A 49 -0.95 19.86 -18.22
CA GLY A 49 -1.82 18.74 -17.85
C GLY A 49 -1.17 17.63 -17.03
N ASP A 50 0.16 17.56 -16.95
CA ASP A 50 0.93 16.65 -16.10
C ASP A 50 2.01 17.40 -15.29
N GLY A 51 1.88 18.72 -15.17
CA GLY A 51 2.91 19.59 -14.61
C GLY A 51 3.28 19.23 -13.17
N TRP A 52 2.31 18.84 -12.33
CA TRP A 52 2.55 18.56 -10.92
C TRP A 52 3.42 17.32 -10.71
N VAL A 53 3.25 16.27 -11.53
CA VAL A 53 4.09 15.06 -11.45
C VAL A 53 5.46 15.28 -12.09
N GLN A 54 5.57 16.07 -13.16
CA GLN A 54 6.90 16.49 -13.66
C GLN A 54 7.63 17.34 -12.61
N PHE A 55 6.92 18.21 -11.91
CA PHE A 55 7.50 19.01 -10.83
C PHE A 55 7.92 18.15 -9.64
N TYR A 56 7.16 17.10 -9.31
CA TYR A 56 7.59 16.10 -8.34
C TYR A 56 8.92 15.45 -8.77
N GLY A 57 9.02 14.94 -10.01
CA GLY A 57 10.26 14.39 -10.56
C GLY A 57 11.44 15.37 -10.47
N TYR A 58 11.22 16.62 -10.87
CA TYR A 58 12.17 17.73 -10.74
C TYR A 58 12.67 17.92 -9.29
N LYS A 59 11.75 17.98 -8.33
CA LYS A 59 12.07 18.21 -6.92
C LYS A 59 12.75 17.01 -6.27
N ALA A 60 12.27 15.80 -6.56
CA ALA A 60 12.84 14.57 -6.05
C ALA A 60 14.28 14.38 -6.54
N ALA A 61 14.52 14.51 -7.86
CA ALA A 61 15.88 14.43 -8.42
C ALA A 61 16.81 15.52 -7.88
N SER A 62 16.32 16.76 -7.72
CA SER A 62 17.07 17.85 -7.10
C SER A 62 17.48 17.54 -5.65
N ALA A 63 16.56 16.95 -4.88
CA ALA A 63 16.84 16.52 -3.51
C ALA A 63 17.87 15.40 -3.49
N MET A 64 17.71 14.38 -4.32
CA MET A 64 18.62 13.24 -4.41
C MET A 64 20.02 13.66 -4.85
N LYS A 65 20.14 14.68 -5.71
CA LYS A 65 21.43 15.29 -6.02
C LYS A 65 22.09 15.90 -4.77
N ILE A 66 21.35 16.62 -3.93
CA ILE A 66 21.89 17.18 -2.67
C ILE A 66 22.38 16.08 -1.74
N TRP A 67 21.61 14.99 -1.60
CA TRP A 67 22.02 13.84 -0.80
C TRP A 67 23.28 13.17 -1.35
N THR A 68 23.34 12.97 -2.68
CA THR A 68 24.53 12.47 -3.37
C THR A 68 25.74 13.35 -3.11
N ASP A 69 25.60 14.69 -3.20
CA ASP A 69 26.69 15.64 -2.93
C ASP A 69 27.17 15.59 -1.46
N VAL A 70 26.29 15.27 -0.51
CA VAL A 70 26.65 15.14 0.92
C VAL A 70 27.33 13.82 1.22
N TYR A 71 26.83 12.73 0.64
CA TYR A 71 27.42 11.41 0.79
C TYR A 71 28.75 11.29 0.04
N ALA A 72 28.90 11.99 -1.08
CA ALA A 72 30.13 12.06 -1.87
C ALA A 72 30.63 10.64 -2.20
N GLU A 73 31.88 10.31 -1.86
CA GLU A 73 32.47 8.99 -2.07
C GLU A 73 31.72 7.85 -1.35
N ASP A 74 30.95 8.15 -0.30
CA ASP A 74 30.17 7.15 0.42
C ASP A 74 28.83 6.83 -0.26
N ALA A 75 28.43 7.60 -1.29
CA ALA A 75 27.08 7.50 -1.86
C ALA A 75 26.78 6.10 -2.39
N GLU A 76 27.71 5.51 -3.15
CA GLU A 76 27.54 4.17 -3.73
C GLU A 76 27.35 3.08 -2.66
N ALA A 77 28.01 3.23 -1.51
CA ALA A 77 27.99 2.21 -0.45
C ALA A 77 26.89 2.42 0.60
N ARG A 78 26.38 3.66 0.75
CA ARG A 78 25.55 4.03 1.92
C ARG A 78 24.27 4.80 1.59
N LEU A 79 23.99 5.10 0.33
CA LEU A 79 22.80 5.85 -0.06
C LEU A 79 21.99 5.10 -1.11
N ASN A 80 20.70 4.95 -0.88
CA ASN A 80 19.73 4.47 -1.86
C ASN A 80 18.67 5.56 -2.07
N ARG A 81 18.59 6.10 -3.29
CA ARG A 81 17.72 7.21 -3.66
C ARG A 81 16.43 6.67 -4.26
N VAL A 82 15.32 6.88 -3.57
CA VAL A 82 14.03 6.29 -3.90
C VAL A 82 13.15 7.29 -4.64
N VAL A 83 12.51 6.81 -5.72
CA VAL A 83 11.37 7.47 -6.35
C VAL A 83 10.13 6.59 -6.23
N SER A 84 9.07 7.12 -5.63
CA SER A 84 7.76 6.45 -5.60
C SER A 84 6.87 6.90 -6.75
N VAL A 85 5.98 6.01 -7.17
CA VAL A 85 5.02 6.22 -8.26
C VAL A 85 3.62 5.77 -7.86
N HIS A 86 2.60 6.17 -8.63
CA HIS A 86 1.26 5.66 -8.45
C HIS A 86 1.12 4.24 -9.04
N THR A 87 0.96 3.21 -8.21
CA THR A 87 0.81 1.82 -8.68
C THR A 87 -0.36 1.65 -9.65
N GLY A 88 -1.56 2.10 -9.26
CA GLY A 88 -2.78 1.98 -10.06
C GLY A 88 -2.95 2.96 -11.23
N TRP A 89 -1.90 3.73 -11.61
CA TRP A 89 -1.95 4.62 -12.78
C TRP A 89 -0.70 4.41 -13.66
N PRO A 90 -0.63 3.28 -14.39
CA PRO A 90 0.44 3.03 -15.35
C PRO A 90 0.62 4.19 -16.34
N GLU A 91 1.87 4.41 -16.76
CA GLU A 91 2.36 5.49 -17.61
C GLU A 91 2.51 6.86 -16.91
N LEU A 92 1.91 7.09 -15.74
CA LEU A 92 2.12 8.34 -14.99
C LEU A 92 3.58 8.49 -14.55
N GLU A 93 4.27 7.38 -14.32
CA GLU A 93 5.68 7.38 -13.95
C GLU A 93 6.58 7.98 -15.04
N GLN A 94 6.18 7.96 -16.31
CA GLN A 94 6.96 8.56 -17.39
C GLN A 94 7.11 10.07 -17.17
N SER A 95 6.05 10.76 -16.74
CA SER A 95 6.12 12.19 -16.41
C SER A 95 7.03 12.46 -15.21
N ILE A 96 7.11 11.53 -14.26
CA ILE A 96 7.98 11.64 -13.06
C ILE A 96 9.45 11.41 -13.45
N LEU A 97 9.73 10.34 -14.20
CA LEU A 97 11.08 9.87 -14.50
C LEU A 97 11.74 10.61 -15.66
N LEU A 98 10.94 11.02 -16.66
CA LEU A 98 11.39 11.52 -17.97
C LEU A 98 10.67 12.79 -18.42
N GLY A 99 9.91 13.48 -17.56
CA GLY A 99 9.16 14.67 -17.94
C GLY A 99 10.03 15.78 -18.54
N ASP A 100 9.77 16.18 -19.79
CA ASP A 100 10.60 17.11 -20.56
C ASP A 100 10.91 18.43 -19.84
N ARG A 101 9.96 18.97 -19.07
CA ARG A 101 10.16 20.23 -18.34
C ARG A 101 11.11 20.05 -17.17
N ALA A 102 10.99 18.93 -16.46
CA ALA A 102 11.94 18.56 -15.42
C ALA A 102 13.34 18.36 -16.02
N GLN A 103 13.44 17.68 -17.16
CA GLN A 103 14.72 17.49 -17.86
C GLN A 103 15.34 18.83 -18.27
N ALA A 104 14.56 19.72 -18.88
CA ALA A 104 15.02 21.04 -19.28
C ALA A 104 15.48 21.89 -18.09
N ALA A 105 14.80 21.78 -16.94
CA ALA A 105 15.16 22.50 -15.73
C ALA A 105 16.39 21.93 -14.99
N LEU A 106 16.61 20.60 -15.06
CA LEU A 106 17.74 19.91 -14.41
C LEU A 106 19.00 19.87 -15.27
N GLY A 107 18.84 19.84 -16.60
CA GLY A 107 19.91 19.50 -17.54
C GLY A 107 20.17 17.99 -17.68
N PHE A 108 19.35 17.14 -17.03
CA PHE A 108 19.42 15.68 -17.10
C PHE A 108 18.05 15.06 -16.78
N ALA A 109 17.85 13.79 -17.12
CA ALA A 109 16.60 13.08 -16.83
C ALA A 109 16.46 12.77 -15.33
N PRO A 110 15.32 13.07 -14.67
CA PRO A 110 15.11 12.77 -13.25
C PRO A 110 15.51 11.35 -12.83
N VAL A 111 15.20 10.36 -13.68
CA VAL A 111 15.55 8.94 -13.47
C VAL A 111 17.02 8.69 -13.12
N GLN A 112 17.94 9.54 -13.59
CA GLN A 112 19.39 9.40 -13.34
C GLN A 112 19.78 9.60 -11.87
N MET A 113 18.90 10.15 -11.04
CA MET A 113 19.17 10.44 -9.63
C MET A 113 18.57 9.41 -8.67
N PHE A 114 18.02 8.30 -9.17
CA PHE A 114 17.39 7.28 -8.33
C PHE A 114 18.10 5.93 -8.49
N ASP A 115 18.06 5.16 -7.41
CA ASP A 115 18.56 3.79 -7.30
C ASP A 115 17.40 2.79 -7.18
N SER A 116 16.26 3.23 -6.59
CA SER A 116 15.06 2.41 -6.41
C SER A 116 13.79 3.05 -6.94
N TYR A 117 12.90 2.21 -7.44
CA TYR A 117 11.55 2.51 -7.92
C TYR A 117 10.52 1.87 -6.98
N ALA A 118 9.72 2.68 -6.30
CA ALA A 118 8.81 2.22 -5.27
C ALA A 118 7.33 2.25 -5.70
N VAL A 119 6.61 1.17 -5.39
CA VAL A 119 5.16 1.01 -5.60
C VAL A 119 4.44 0.70 -4.29
N THR A 120 3.11 0.87 -4.24
CA THR A 120 2.26 0.26 -3.21
C THR A 120 1.88 -1.18 -3.55
N GLY A 121 1.46 -1.93 -2.53
CA GLY A 121 0.91 -3.28 -2.59
C GLY A 121 -0.48 -3.42 -1.97
N TYR A 122 -1.34 -2.40 -2.08
CA TYR A 122 -2.71 -2.45 -1.55
C TYR A 122 -3.66 -3.33 -2.36
N PHE A 123 -4.44 -4.16 -1.66
CA PHE A 123 -5.52 -4.99 -2.22
C PHE A 123 -6.78 -4.95 -1.34
N ALA A 124 -7.91 -5.46 -1.84
CA ALA A 124 -9.21 -5.55 -1.18
C ALA A 124 -10.00 -4.24 -1.00
N GLY A 125 -9.63 -3.16 -1.69
CA GLY A 125 -10.35 -1.88 -1.66
C GLY A 125 -11.79 -1.95 -2.19
N GLU A 126 -12.09 -2.92 -3.06
CA GLU A 126 -13.41 -3.18 -3.62
C GLU A 126 -14.45 -3.58 -2.57
N LEU A 127 -14.03 -4.20 -1.47
CA LEU A 127 -14.92 -4.60 -0.37
C LEU A 127 -15.49 -3.41 0.41
N GLY A 128 -14.78 -2.28 0.38
CA GLY A 128 -15.20 -1.04 1.02
C GLY A 128 -16.21 -0.22 0.24
N GLN A 129 -16.46 -0.57 -1.03
CA GLN A 129 -17.32 0.21 -1.91
C GLN A 129 -18.80 0.01 -1.54
N PRO A 130 -19.63 1.07 -1.60
CA PRO A 130 -21.06 0.98 -1.34
C PRO A 130 -21.75 -0.07 -2.22
N GLY A 131 -22.56 -0.93 -1.62
CA GLY A 131 -23.34 -1.93 -2.34
C GLY A 131 -22.62 -3.25 -2.63
N THR A 132 -21.29 -3.33 -2.51
CA THR A 132 -20.52 -4.55 -2.82
C THR A 132 -21.00 -5.77 -2.01
N LEU A 133 -21.29 -5.56 -0.72
CA LEU A 133 -21.61 -6.63 0.22
C LEU A 133 -23.09 -6.70 0.62
N ASP A 134 -23.94 -5.78 0.16
CA ASP A 134 -25.34 -5.65 0.58
C ASP A 134 -26.15 -6.94 0.43
N THR A 135 -26.02 -7.61 -0.71
CA THR A 135 -26.77 -8.85 -0.99
C THR A 135 -26.27 -9.98 -0.08
N ALA A 136 -24.97 -10.03 0.18
CA ALA A 136 -24.38 -11.02 1.06
C ALA A 136 -24.81 -10.81 2.52
N PHE A 137 -24.82 -9.56 3.00
CA PHE A 137 -25.33 -9.22 4.32
C PHE A 137 -26.80 -9.62 4.49
N LYS A 138 -27.67 -9.24 3.53
CA LYS A 138 -29.09 -9.62 3.56
C LYS A 138 -29.28 -11.14 3.59
N THR A 139 -28.50 -11.85 2.78
CA THR A 139 -28.61 -13.32 2.67
C THR A 139 -28.12 -14.01 3.94
N SER A 140 -26.94 -13.64 4.46
CA SER A 140 -26.36 -14.24 5.66
C SER A 140 -27.21 -13.93 6.90
N LEU A 141 -27.69 -12.69 7.04
CA LEU A 141 -28.59 -12.30 8.13
C LEU A 141 -29.90 -13.11 8.12
N SER A 142 -30.56 -13.21 6.96
CA SER A 142 -31.80 -13.99 6.81
C SER A 142 -31.60 -15.47 7.13
N LYS A 143 -30.44 -16.03 6.74
CA LYS A 143 -30.06 -17.41 7.07
C LYS A 143 -29.86 -17.59 8.57
N ALA A 144 -29.10 -16.71 9.22
CA ALA A 144 -28.87 -16.77 10.67
C ALA A 144 -30.18 -16.65 11.46
N GLU A 145 -31.10 -15.78 11.04
CA GLU A 145 -32.44 -15.67 11.62
C GLU A 145 -33.24 -16.96 11.47
N THR A 146 -33.25 -17.54 10.27
CA THR A 146 -34.00 -18.77 9.97
C THR A 146 -33.45 -19.95 10.78
N ASP A 147 -32.13 -20.13 10.80
CA ASP A 147 -31.46 -21.20 11.52
C ASP A 147 -31.65 -21.08 13.04
N GLY A 148 -31.54 -19.86 13.58
CA GLY A 148 -31.79 -19.58 15.00
C GLY A 148 -33.24 -19.83 15.42
N ARG A 149 -34.22 -19.47 14.57
CA ARG A 149 -35.64 -19.76 14.82
C ARG A 149 -35.93 -21.26 14.76
N ALA A 150 -35.35 -21.97 13.80
CA ALA A 150 -35.48 -23.42 13.69
C ALA A 150 -34.95 -24.17 14.92
N LYS A 151 -33.95 -23.59 15.62
CA LYS A 151 -33.43 -24.09 16.90
C LYS A 151 -34.34 -23.78 18.11
N GLY A 152 -35.45 -23.06 17.93
CA GLY A 152 -36.37 -22.70 19.01
C GLY A 152 -35.79 -21.71 20.02
N LEU A 153 -34.82 -20.89 19.62
CA LEU A 153 -34.15 -19.95 20.52
C LEU A 153 -35.13 -18.90 21.05
N SER A 154 -34.97 -18.57 22.34
CA SER A 154 -35.68 -17.44 22.95
C SER A 154 -35.26 -16.13 22.28
N ARG A 155 -36.03 -15.04 22.48
CA ARG A 155 -35.75 -13.74 21.82
C ARG A 155 -34.30 -13.24 22.05
N VAL A 156 -33.78 -13.38 23.27
CA VAL A 156 -32.42 -12.92 23.61
C VAL A 156 -31.39 -13.84 22.95
N ALA A 157 -31.54 -15.16 23.13
CA ALA A 157 -30.64 -16.15 22.54
C ALA A 157 -30.63 -16.10 20.99
N LEU A 158 -31.78 -15.81 20.37
CA LEU A 158 -31.88 -15.63 18.92
C LEU A 158 -31.08 -14.41 18.47
N ARG A 159 -31.14 -13.29 19.20
CA ARG A 159 -30.37 -12.09 18.87
C ARG A 159 -28.87 -12.33 18.97
N GLU A 160 -28.43 -13.03 20.01
CA GLU A 160 -27.02 -13.43 20.18
C GLU A 160 -26.57 -14.37 19.07
N TYR A 161 -27.38 -15.38 18.73
CA TYR A 161 -27.12 -16.30 17.62
C TYR A 161 -27.00 -15.55 16.28
N ILE A 162 -27.93 -14.64 15.98
CA ILE A 162 -27.84 -13.83 14.76
C ILE A 162 -26.55 -13.00 14.77
N ASN A 163 -26.22 -12.37 15.89
CA ASN A 163 -25.01 -11.57 16.02
C ASN A 163 -23.74 -12.41 15.76
N GLU A 164 -23.68 -13.64 16.27
CA GLU A 164 -22.55 -14.54 16.06
C GLU A 164 -22.45 -15.07 14.61
N HIS A 165 -23.59 -15.39 13.99
CA HIS A 165 -23.66 -16.07 12.70
C HIS A 165 -23.91 -15.13 11.50
N ARG A 166 -24.03 -13.82 11.70
CA ARG A 166 -24.38 -12.83 10.64
C ARG A 166 -23.38 -12.73 9.49
N PHE A 167 -22.19 -13.31 9.63
CA PHE A 167 -21.13 -13.31 8.62
C PHE A 167 -20.72 -14.73 8.18
N ASP A 168 -21.48 -15.76 8.58
CA ASP A 168 -21.18 -17.14 8.19
C ASP A 168 -21.08 -17.26 6.66
N GLY A 169 -19.94 -17.80 6.19
CA GLY A 169 -19.62 -17.97 4.77
C GLY A 169 -19.22 -16.68 4.03
N MET A 170 -19.35 -15.50 4.66
CA MET A 170 -19.03 -14.23 3.99
C MET A 170 -17.52 -13.99 3.85
N HIS A 171 -16.68 -14.47 4.77
CA HIS A 171 -15.23 -14.35 4.65
C HIS A 171 -14.69 -15.09 3.41
N GLN A 172 -15.16 -16.30 3.16
CA GLN A 172 -14.80 -17.05 1.94
C GLN A 172 -15.24 -16.31 0.68
N MET A 173 -16.49 -15.82 0.65
CA MET A 173 -16.99 -15.04 -0.47
C MET A 173 -16.16 -13.77 -0.72
N ALA A 174 -15.86 -13.00 0.35
CA ALA A 174 -15.04 -11.79 0.24
C ALA A 174 -13.63 -12.11 -0.23
N ALA A 175 -13.05 -13.24 0.19
CA ALA A 175 -11.75 -13.66 -0.28
C ALA A 175 -11.74 -13.97 -1.78
N GLU A 176 -12.76 -14.65 -2.29
CA GLU A 176 -12.89 -14.89 -3.74
C GLU A 176 -13.06 -13.58 -4.53
N ILE A 177 -13.80 -12.61 -4.01
CA ILE A 177 -13.89 -11.26 -4.62
C ILE A 177 -12.50 -10.64 -4.74
N VAL A 178 -11.71 -10.66 -3.66
CA VAL A 178 -10.36 -10.07 -3.65
C VAL A 178 -9.40 -10.83 -4.57
N LYS A 179 -9.39 -12.16 -4.49
CA LYS A 179 -8.50 -13.03 -5.29
C LYS A 179 -8.79 -12.95 -6.77
N THR A 180 -10.03 -12.69 -7.18
CA THR A 180 -10.40 -12.55 -8.60
C THR A 180 -10.43 -11.09 -9.07
N GLY A 181 -10.41 -10.14 -8.15
CA GLY A 181 -10.37 -8.70 -8.39
C GLY A 181 -8.99 -8.11 -8.12
N SER A 182 -8.89 -7.25 -7.10
CA SER A 182 -7.72 -6.40 -6.87
C SER A 182 -6.40 -7.17 -6.69
N LEU A 183 -6.41 -8.33 -6.01
CA LEU A 183 -5.18 -9.12 -5.84
C LEU A 183 -4.68 -9.65 -7.19
N ARG A 184 -5.60 -10.15 -8.01
CA ARG A 184 -5.25 -10.65 -9.35
C ARG A 184 -4.68 -9.54 -10.21
N GLU A 185 -5.37 -8.40 -10.30
CA GLU A 185 -4.89 -7.24 -11.07
C GLU A 185 -3.49 -6.81 -10.60
N LEU A 186 -3.30 -6.69 -9.29
CA LEU A 186 -2.03 -6.28 -8.69
C LEU A 186 -0.89 -7.27 -9.04
N THR A 187 -1.14 -8.57 -8.90
CA THR A 187 -0.11 -9.62 -9.06
C THR A 187 0.14 -10.03 -10.51
N GLU A 188 -0.87 -10.01 -11.38
CA GLU A 188 -0.77 -10.46 -12.78
C GLU A 188 -0.51 -9.30 -13.75
N GLU A 189 -0.89 -8.07 -13.40
CA GLU A 189 -0.85 -6.93 -14.33
C GLU A 189 0.03 -5.79 -13.79
N THR A 190 -0.34 -5.21 -12.64
CA THR A 190 0.20 -3.93 -12.19
C THR A 190 1.64 -4.03 -11.67
N TRP A 191 1.94 -4.97 -10.75
CA TRP A 191 3.32 -5.17 -10.30
C TRP A 191 4.23 -5.66 -11.42
N PRO A 192 3.85 -6.63 -12.28
CA PRO A 192 4.68 -7.01 -13.41
C PRO A 192 4.97 -5.84 -14.37
N TYR A 193 4.00 -4.94 -14.58
CA TYR A 193 4.22 -3.71 -15.36
C TYR A 193 5.31 -2.84 -14.73
N HIS A 194 5.18 -2.53 -13.45
CA HIS A 194 6.13 -1.66 -12.75
C HIS A 194 7.52 -2.30 -12.59
N ALA A 195 7.60 -3.61 -12.37
CA ALA A 195 8.86 -4.35 -12.36
C ALA A 195 9.60 -4.22 -13.70
N ARG A 196 8.87 -4.25 -14.83
CA ARG A 196 9.47 -4.01 -16.16
C ARG A 196 9.92 -2.56 -16.32
N VAL A 197 9.20 -1.57 -15.78
CA VAL A 197 9.64 -0.17 -15.79
C VAL A 197 10.94 -0.01 -15.00
N ALA A 198 10.97 -0.49 -13.75
CA ALA A 198 12.16 -0.44 -12.90
C ALA A 198 13.36 -1.10 -13.59
N SER A 199 13.19 -2.31 -14.13
CA SER A 199 14.24 -3.03 -14.86
C SER A 199 14.74 -2.28 -16.10
N ARG A 200 13.86 -1.66 -16.89
CA ARG A 200 14.25 -0.84 -18.07
C ARG A 200 15.15 0.34 -17.71
N HIS A 201 15.03 0.86 -16.49
CA HIS A 201 15.81 1.98 -16.00
C HIS A 201 16.95 1.58 -15.05
N GLY A 202 17.15 0.27 -14.81
CA GLY A 202 18.18 -0.23 -13.91
C GLY A 202 17.93 0.12 -12.43
N LEU A 203 16.66 0.31 -12.05
CA LEU A 203 16.24 0.63 -10.69
C LEU A 203 15.87 -0.64 -9.91
N GLU A 204 16.20 -0.68 -8.62
CA GLU A 204 15.70 -1.69 -7.69
C GLU A 204 14.17 -1.55 -7.57
N PHE A 205 13.43 -2.64 -7.72
CA PHE A 205 11.97 -2.62 -7.59
C PHE A 205 11.57 -2.86 -6.13
N ILE A 206 11.08 -1.82 -5.47
CA ILE A 206 10.78 -1.83 -4.02
C ILE A 206 9.32 -1.45 -3.73
N MET A 207 8.91 -1.57 -2.47
CA MET A 207 7.57 -1.21 -2.01
C MET A 207 7.63 -0.08 -0.97
N TYR A 208 6.81 0.96 -1.10
CA TYR A 208 6.71 1.99 -0.05
C TYR A 208 5.68 1.61 1.04
N GLU A 209 4.59 0.92 0.66
CA GLU A 209 3.61 0.37 1.60
C GLU A 209 2.81 -0.76 0.94
N GLY A 210 2.24 -1.66 1.71
CA GLY A 210 1.42 -2.74 1.16
C GLY A 210 0.60 -3.48 2.21
N GLY A 211 -0.30 -4.31 1.70
CA GLY A 211 -1.21 -5.10 2.50
C GLY A 211 -2.67 -4.80 2.18
N THR A 212 -3.54 -5.07 3.14
CA THR A 212 -4.97 -4.95 2.92
C THR A 212 -5.46 -3.51 3.07
N HIS A 213 -6.33 -3.15 2.14
CA HIS A 213 -7.13 -1.94 2.11
C HIS A 213 -8.62 -2.30 2.17
N ALA A 214 -8.97 -3.41 2.84
CA ALA A 214 -10.34 -3.78 3.18
C ALA A 214 -10.87 -2.85 4.28
N THR A 215 -11.21 -1.62 3.88
CA THR A 215 -11.70 -0.52 4.72
C THR A 215 -12.90 0.15 4.05
N PRO A 216 -13.89 0.67 4.78
CA PRO A 216 -15.00 1.41 4.17
C PRO A 216 -14.51 2.63 3.41
N THR A 217 -15.19 3.00 2.33
CA THR A 217 -14.91 4.24 1.59
C THR A 217 -15.91 5.34 1.93
N PHE A 218 -15.44 6.59 2.00
CA PHE A 218 -16.28 7.78 2.17
C PHE A 218 -17.29 7.66 3.33
N ASP A 219 -18.58 7.85 3.05
CA ASP A 219 -19.66 7.84 4.03
C ASP A 219 -19.97 6.43 4.58
N SER A 220 -19.45 5.37 3.96
CA SER A 220 -19.64 3.99 4.44
C SER A 220 -18.94 3.70 5.76
N VAL A 221 -18.11 4.62 6.27
CA VAL A 221 -17.51 4.54 7.62
C VAL A 221 -18.55 4.57 8.74
N GLU A 222 -19.77 5.03 8.46
CA GLU A 222 -20.88 5.04 9.42
C GLU A 222 -21.76 3.76 9.33
N ASP A 223 -21.46 2.83 8.41
CA ASP A 223 -22.12 1.53 8.34
C ASP A 223 -21.45 0.55 9.31
N GLU A 224 -22.01 0.42 10.52
CA GLU A 224 -21.50 -0.47 11.56
C GLU A 224 -21.43 -1.94 11.11
N GLN A 225 -22.36 -2.41 10.27
CA GLN A 225 -22.36 -3.79 9.80
C GLN A 225 -21.18 -4.05 8.85
N LEU A 226 -20.94 -3.11 7.93
CA LEU A 226 -19.79 -3.16 7.04
C LEU A 226 -18.48 -3.06 7.82
N VAL A 227 -18.37 -2.10 8.74
CA VAL A 227 -17.17 -1.89 9.58
C VAL A 227 -16.85 -3.17 10.36
N ASP A 228 -17.84 -3.75 11.05
CA ASP A 228 -17.65 -4.99 11.81
C ASP A 228 -17.19 -6.14 10.91
N PHE A 229 -17.82 -6.29 9.74
CA PHE A 229 -17.43 -7.33 8.79
C PHE A 229 -15.99 -7.17 8.34
N LEU A 230 -15.60 -5.98 7.88
CA LEU A 230 -14.25 -5.71 7.39
C LEU A 230 -13.23 -5.92 8.50
N ILE A 231 -13.50 -5.50 9.74
CA ILE A 231 -12.62 -5.76 10.89
C ILE A 231 -12.44 -7.27 11.08
N THR A 232 -13.51 -8.07 11.11
CA THR A 232 -13.38 -9.53 11.28
C THR A 232 -12.65 -10.20 10.13
N PHE A 233 -12.93 -9.79 8.89
CA PHE A 233 -12.30 -10.32 7.69
C PHE A 233 -10.80 -10.04 7.66
N ASN A 234 -10.36 -8.85 8.08
CA ASN A 234 -8.94 -8.46 8.09
C ASN A 234 -8.03 -9.38 8.93
N TYR A 235 -8.60 -10.11 9.89
CA TYR A 235 -7.88 -11.04 10.76
C TYR A 235 -8.36 -12.48 10.60
N SER A 236 -9.01 -12.81 9.48
CA SER A 236 -9.50 -14.17 9.20
C SER A 236 -8.42 -15.05 8.54
N PRO A 237 -8.58 -16.39 8.56
CA PRO A 237 -7.71 -17.30 7.80
C PRO A 237 -7.67 -16.99 6.29
N GLU A 238 -8.77 -16.54 5.71
CA GLU A 238 -8.85 -16.22 4.28
C GLU A 238 -8.03 -14.97 3.93
N MET A 239 -7.98 -13.97 4.81
CA MET A 239 -7.07 -12.84 4.65
C MET A 239 -5.61 -13.29 4.73
N ALA A 240 -5.29 -14.23 5.62
CA ALA A 240 -3.94 -14.82 5.67
C ALA A 240 -3.57 -15.52 4.35
N ASP A 241 -4.52 -16.22 3.72
CA ASP A 241 -4.32 -16.84 2.40
C ASP A 241 -4.05 -15.79 1.31
N ILE A 242 -4.80 -14.68 1.30
CA ILE A 242 -4.57 -13.54 0.38
C ILE A 242 -3.15 -12.97 0.56
N TYR A 243 -2.70 -12.77 1.80
CA TYR A 243 -1.35 -12.30 2.07
C TYR A 243 -0.29 -13.30 1.59
N ARG A 244 -0.50 -14.62 1.74
CA ARG A 244 0.46 -15.62 1.21
C ARG A 244 0.59 -15.53 -0.30
N GLU A 245 -0.52 -15.36 -1.02
CA GLU A 245 -0.50 -15.17 -2.47
C GLU A 245 0.21 -13.87 -2.87
N ALA A 246 -0.09 -12.76 -2.18
CA ALA A 246 0.57 -11.47 -2.41
C ALA A 246 2.09 -11.53 -2.16
N LEU A 247 2.53 -12.11 -1.03
CA LEU A 247 3.94 -12.27 -0.68
C LEU A 247 4.67 -13.17 -1.67
N SER A 248 4.04 -14.28 -2.10
CA SER A 248 4.63 -15.18 -3.09
C SER A 248 4.79 -14.51 -4.45
N ALA A 249 3.80 -13.74 -4.89
CA ALA A 249 3.87 -13.00 -6.15
C ALA A 249 4.95 -11.92 -6.09
N TRP A 250 5.00 -11.15 -5.00
CA TRP A 250 6.02 -10.12 -4.77
C TRP A 250 7.45 -10.70 -4.79
N GLY A 251 7.67 -11.79 -4.05
CA GLY A 251 8.97 -12.49 -4.03
C GLY A 251 9.37 -13.14 -5.35
N GLY A 252 8.44 -13.26 -6.30
CA GLY A 252 8.74 -13.67 -7.68
C GLY A 252 9.23 -12.53 -8.58
N LEU A 253 9.07 -11.27 -8.15
CA LEU A 253 9.42 -10.07 -8.92
C LEU A 253 10.67 -9.36 -8.40
N THR A 254 10.96 -9.45 -7.11
CA THR A 254 12.08 -8.76 -6.46
C THR A 254 12.50 -9.45 -5.16
N ASP A 255 13.74 -9.24 -4.75
CA ASP A 255 14.27 -9.67 -3.46
C ASP A 255 13.97 -8.65 -2.34
N SER A 256 13.45 -7.47 -2.69
CA SER A 256 13.11 -6.40 -1.74
C SER A 256 11.95 -6.83 -0.83
N PRO A 257 11.92 -6.36 0.45
CA PRO A 257 10.89 -6.76 1.41
C PRO A 257 9.49 -6.29 0.98
N PHE A 258 8.48 -7.03 1.42
CA PHE A 258 7.08 -6.59 1.37
C PHE A 258 6.81 -5.68 2.56
N ASN A 259 6.65 -4.37 2.30
CA ASN A 259 6.51 -3.37 3.36
C ASN A 259 5.06 -3.28 3.86
N VAL A 260 4.68 -4.16 4.81
CA VAL A 260 3.38 -4.08 5.48
C VAL A 260 3.21 -2.71 6.15
N PHE A 261 2.10 -2.03 5.87
CA PHE A 261 1.92 -0.61 6.20
C PHE A 261 2.16 -0.26 7.68
N VAL A 262 1.60 -1.03 8.62
CA VAL A 262 1.74 -0.79 10.06
C VAL A 262 1.96 -2.09 10.81
N ASP A 263 2.93 -2.11 11.72
CA ASP A 263 3.22 -3.26 12.59
C ASP A 263 2.12 -3.45 13.65
N VAL A 264 1.87 -2.44 14.49
CA VAL A 264 0.90 -2.53 15.60
C VAL A 264 -0.07 -1.35 15.60
N ALA A 265 -1.34 -1.62 15.33
CA ALA A 265 -2.43 -0.66 15.46
C ALA A 265 -3.78 -1.35 15.60
N GLY A 266 -4.61 -0.88 16.54
CA GLY A 266 -5.97 -1.37 16.70
C GLY A 266 -6.85 -1.02 15.48
N PRO A 267 -7.82 -1.87 15.13
CA PRO A 267 -8.75 -1.60 14.04
C PRO A 267 -9.71 -0.47 14.42
N SER A 268 -10.21 0.25 13.42
CA SER A 268 -11.25 1.26 13.57
C SER A 268 -12.15 1.31 12.34
N LYS A 269 -13.16 2.19 12.34
CA LYS A 269 -13.96 2.48 11.14
C LYS A 269 -13.14 3.04 9.97
N TRP A 270 -11.91 3.50 10.23
CA TRP A 270 -10.97 4.00 9.22
C TRP A 270 -10.00 2.94 8.70
N GLY A 271 -10.17 1.67 9.10
CA GLY A 271 -9.37 0.55 8.61
C GLY A 271 -8.71 -0.29 9.70
N SER A 272 -8.15 -1.42 9.27
CA SER A 272 -7.47 -2.42 10.11
C SER A 272 -5.99 -2.56 9.69
N TRP A 273 -5.27 -1.44 9.82
CA TRP A 273 -3.93 -1.24 9.26
C TRP A 273 -2.83 -2.07 9.94
N GLY A 274 -2.90 -2.26 11.26
CA GLY A 274 -1.84 -2.92 12.02
C GLY A 274 -1.81 -4.42 11.83
N ALA A 275 -0.71 -4.98 11.35
CA ALA A 275 -0.52 -6.43 11.24
C ALA A 275 -0.91 -7.16 12.55
N LEU A 276 -0.57 -6.55 13.68
CA LEU A 276 -1.06 -6.82 15.03
C LEU A 276 -2.07 -5.75 15.49
N ARG A 277 -3.13 -6.19 16.19
CA ARG A 277 -4.11 -5.28 16.83
C ARG A 277 -3.56 -4.63 18.10
N HIS A 278 -2.63 -5.32 18.77
CA HIS A 278 -1.92 -4.90 19.97
C HIS A 278 -0.68 -5.80 20.14
N LEU A 279 0.26 -5.43 21.02
CA LEU A 279 1.57 -6.10 21.14
C LEU A 279 1.53 -7.62 21.41
N SER A 280 0.48 -8.11 22.06
CA SER A 280 0.31 -9.54 22.38
C SER A 280 -0.71 -10.24 21.46
N ASP A 281 -1.03 -9.64 20.32
CA ASP A 281 -1.97 -10.24 19.38
C ASP A 281 -1.33 -11.41 18.66
N ASP A 282 -2.11 -12.44 18.39
CA ASP A 282 -1.73 -13.57 17.54
C ASP A 282 -2.93 -13.87 16.66
N ASN A 283 -2.79 -13.57 15.38
CA ASN A 283 -3.86 -13.64 14.41
C ASN A 283 -3.38 -14.29 13.10
N PRO A 284 -4.27 -14.89 12.31
CA PRO A 284 -3.92 -15.55 11.06
C PRO A 284 -3.05 -14.71 10.10
N ARG A 285 -3.36 -13.41 9.96
CA ARG A 285 -2.60 -12.49 9.09
C ARG A 285 -1.18 -12.27 9.61
N TRP A 286 -1.01 -12.05 10.91
CA TRP A 286 0.30 -11.85 11.53
C TRP A 286 1.24 -13.04 11.29
N ARG A 287 0.75 -14.26 11.51
CA ARG A 287 1.54 -15.50 11.28
C ARG A 287 2.08 -15.64 9.86
N VAL A 288 1.49 -14.94 8.89
CA VAL A 288 1.95 -14.96 7.50
C VAL A 288 2.99 -13.88 7.22
N VAL A 289 2.89 -12.71 7.84
CA VAL A 289 3.77 -11.57 7.59
C VAL A 289 4.95 -11.48 8.55
N ASP A 290 4.94 -12.25 9.64
CA ASP A 290 6.05 -12.29 10.60
C ASP A 290 7.34 -12.81 9.92
N PRO A 291 8.41 -12.01 9.91
CA PRO A 291 9.73 -12.42 9.39
C PRO A 291 10.27 -13.70 10.04
N ALA A 292 9.95 -13.95 11.32
CA ALA A 292 10.43 -15.12 12.05
C ALA A 292 9.76 -16.42 11.56
N GLU A 293 8.49 -16.37 11.17
CA GLU A 293 7.77 -17.53 10.64
C GLU A 293 8.08 -17.76 9.15
N THR A 294 8.26 -16.70 8.37
CA THR A 294 8.58 -16.78 6.93
C THR A 294 10.00 -17.28 6.62
N SER A 295 10.94 -17.21 7.57
CA SER A 295 12.29 -17.77 7.40
C SER A 295 12.35 -19.30 7.54
N THR A 296 11.30 -19.95 8.07
CA THR A 296 11.30 -21.42 8.28
C THR A 296 10.89 -22.23 7.05
N THR A 297 10.35 -21.58 6.01
CA THR A 297 9.86 -22.22 4.77
C THR A 297 10.84 -22.14 3.59
N LYS A 298 12.02 -21.51 3.75
CA LYS A 298 13.07 -21.40 2.72
C LYS A 298 14.26 -22.38 2.87
N ASN A 299 14.10 -23.51 3.56
CA ASN A 299 15.12 -24.58 3.65
C ASN A 299 14.72 -25.85 2.91
#